data_AF-A0A925QWR8-F1
#
_entry.id   AF-A0A925QWR8-F1
#
_cell.length_a   1.000
_cell.length_b   1.000
_cell.length_c   1.000
_cell.angle_alpha   90.00
_cell.angle_beta   90.00
_cell.angle_gamma   90.00
#
_symmetry.space_group_name_H-M   'P 1'
#
loop_
_entity.id
_entity.type
_entity.pdbx_description
1 polymer ?
#
loop_
_entity_poly.entity_id
_entity_poly.type
_entity_poly.pdbx_seq_one_letter_code
_entity_poly.pdbx_strand_id
1 'polypeptide(L)'
;MHDHLLDLAESDRRLTAELGEGHPRVQALREANARELELVVDEDGWPIPAESGDEISRAALRIAIHAATRPAFQRRCLTMMKTAARRGELPMEQMAEMEGVITGGQ
;
A
#
# COMPACT_ATOMS: atom_id res chain seq x y z
N MET A 1 6.98 -13.37 -7.03
CA MET A 1 6.88 -13.00 -5.60
C MET A 1 5.79 -11.97 -5.33
N HIS A 2 5.43 -11.12 -6.30
CA HIS A 2 4.38 -10.11 -6.16
C HIS A 2 2.97 -10.63 -5.80
N ASP A 3 2.65 -11.89 -6.12
CA ASP A 3 1.39 -12.55 -5.76
C ASP A 3 1.11 -12.52 -4.25
N HIS A 4 2.16 -12.52 -3.43
CA HIS A 4 2.02 -12.44 -1.98
C HIS A 4 1.33 -11.15 -1.51
N LEU A 5 1.53 -10.01 -2.20
CA LEU A 5 0.89 -8.74 -1.84
C LEU A 5 -0.63 -8.78 -2.04
N LEU A 6 -1.10 -9.56 -3.03
CA LEU A 6 -2.53 -9.77 -3.26
C LEU A 6 -3.16 -10.50 -2.08
N ASP A 7 -2.51 -11.58 -1.62
CA ASP A 7 -2.99 -12.36 -0.46
C ASP A 7 -3.05 -11.52 0.82
N LEU A 8 -2.04 -10.69 1.07
CA LEU A 8 -2.02 -9.77 2.21
C LEU A 8 -3.19 -8.76 2.17
N ALA A 9 -3.42 -8.15 1.00
CA ALA A 9 -4.51 -7.19 0.80
C ALA A 9 -5.90 -7.85 0.89
N GLU A 10 -6.05 -9.06 0.36
CA GLU A 10 -7.29 -9.83 0.49
C GLU A 10 -7.56 -10.22 1.95
N SER A 11 -6.53 -10.66 2.67
CA SER A 11 -6.62 -11.02 4.09
C SER A 11 -7.03 -9.82 4.95
N ASP A 12 -6.44 -8.64 4.73
CA ASP A 12 -6.86 -7.39 5.39
C ASP A 12 -8.33 -7.06 5.10
N ARG A 13 -8.74 -7.15 3.82
CA ARG A 13 -10.12 -6.88 3.43
C ARG A 13 -11.11 -7.83 4.10
N ARG A 14 -10.80 -9.14 4.12
CA ARG A 14 -11.66 -10.17 4.73
C ARG A 14 -11.77 -9.94 6.24
N LEU A 15 -10.65 -9.69 6.90
CA LEU A 15 -10.65 -9.46 8.34
C LEU A 15 -11.36 -8.15 8.71
N THR A 16 -11.18 -7.10 7.92
CA THR A 16 -11.91 -5.83 8.07
C THR A 16 -13.41 -6.03 7.89
N ALA A 17 -13.84 -6.86 6.93
CA ALA A 17 -15.25 -7.17 6.72
C ALA A 17 -15.86 -7.99 7.87
N GLU A 18 -15.08 -8.83 8.54
CA GLU A 18 -15.53 -9.66 9.67
C GLU A 18 -15.57 -8.88 10.99
N LEU A 19 -14.51 -8.12 11.29
CA LEU A 19 -14.29 -7.52 12.61
C LEU A 19 -14.50 -5.99 12.64
N GLY A 20 -14.53 -5.34 11.48
CA GLY A 20 -14.58 -3.88 11.34
C GLY A 20 -13.20 -3.21 11.33
N GLU A 21 -13.13 -2.04 10.70
CA GLU A 21 -11.91 -1.26 10.47
C GLU A 21 -11.15 -0.86 11.74
N GLY A 22 -11.86 -0.60 12.84
CA GLY A 22 -11.29 -0.16 14.12
C GLY A 22 -10.80 -1.31 15.01
N HIS A 23 -10.98 -2.56 14.60
CA HIS A 23 -10.67 -3.70 15.46
C HIS A 23 -9.14 -3.85 15.64
N PRO A 24 -8.63 -4.06 16.87
CA PRO A 24 -7.18 -4.15 17.13
C PRO A 24 -6.49 -5.26 16.33
N ARG A 25 -7.19 -6.36 16.05
CA ARG A 25 -6.68 -7.45 15.20
C ARG A 25 -6.48 -7.03 13.74
N VAL A 26 -7.35 -6.17 13.22
CA VAL A 26 -7.23 -5.59 11.87
C VAL A 26 -6.05 -4.63 11.82
N GLN A 27 -5.89 -3.79 12.83
CA GLN A 27 -4.74 -2.89 12.94
C GLN A 27 -3.40 -3.64 13.02
N ALA A 28 -3.34 -4.71 13.82
CA ALA A 28 -2.15 -5.56 13.92
C ALA A 28 -1.82 -6.24 12.58
N LEU A 29 -2.83 -6.71 11.85
CA LEU A 29 -2.63 -7.27 10.51
C LEU A 29 -2.12 -6.23 9.52
N ARG A 30 -2.71 -5.02 9.51
CA ARG A 30 -2.26 -3.91 8.65
C ARG A 30 -0.82 -3.52 8.93
N GLU A 31 -0.40 -3.52 10.19
CA GLU A 31 0.99 -3.27 10.56
C GLU A 31 1.94 -4.36 10.04
N ALA A 32 1.55 -5.63 10.16
CA ALA A 32 2.31 -6.73 9.58
C ALA A 32 2.41 -6.61 8.05
N ASN A 33 1.30 -6.35 7.37
CA ASN A 33 1.25 -6.17 5.93
C ASN A 33 2.11 -5.00 5.47
N ALA A 34 2.10 -3.88 6.21
CA ALA A 34 2.94 -2.71 5.91
C ALA A 34 4.43 -3.04 6.01
N ARG A 35 4.82 -3.89 6.97
CA ARG A 35 6.20 -4.36 7.12
C ARG A 35 6.62 -5.26 5.96
N GLU A 36 5.75 -6.18 5.54
CA GLU A 36 6.02 -7.03 4.37
C GLU A 36 6.14 -6.20 3.09
N LEU A 37 5.24 -5.23 2.89
CA LEU A 37 5.34 -4.31 1.77
C LEU A 37 6.65 -3.51 1.82
N GLU A 38 7.08 -3.07 3.00
CA GLU A 38 8.35 -2.36 3.20
C GLU A 38 9.55 -3.17 2.72
N LEU A 39 9.58 -4.47 2.97
CA LEU A 39 10.64 -5.35 2.49
C LEU A 39 10.62 -5.46 0.96
N VAL A 40 9.44 -5.69 0.38
CA VAL A 40 9.30 -5.81 -1.09
C VAL A 40 9.75 -4.52 -1.78
N VAL A 41 9.36 -3.35 -1.26
CA VAL A 41 9.75 -2.07 -1.87
C VAL A 41 11.20 -1.68 -1.61
N ASP A 42 11.86 -2.25 -0.60
CA ASP A 42 13.29 -2.04 -0.36
C ASP A 42 14.14 -2.91 -1.30
N GLU A 43 13.69 -4.13 -1.62
CA GLU A 43 14.37 -5.06 -2.53
C GLU A 43 14.15 -4.72 -4.01
N ASP A 44 12.89 -4.66 -4.46
CA ASP A 44 12.53 -4.49 -5.89
C ASP A 44 12.06 -3.08 -6.24
N GLY A 45 11.72 -2.26 -5.24
CA GLY A 45 11.10 -0.95 -5.46
C GLY A 45 9.57 -1.01 -5.48
N TRP A 46 8.93 0.09 -5.88
CA TRP A 46 7.46 0.13 -5.88
C TRP A 46 6.91 -0.73 -7.02
N PRO A 47 6.00 -1.69 -6.74
CA PRO A 47 5.44 -2.56 -7.77
C PRO A 47 4.59 -1.73 -8.74
N ILE A 48 5.10 -1.54 -9.96
CA ILE A 48 4.39 -0.81 -11.01
C ILE A 48 3.49 -1.77 -11.82
N PRO A 49 2.34 -1.30 -12.32
CA PRO A 49 1.42 -2.12 -13.12
C PRO A 49 2.05 -2.68 -14.40
N ALA A 50 3.06 -2.01 -14.96
CA ALA A 50 3.76 -2.48 -16.15
C ALA A 50 4.57 -3.77 -15.92
N GLU A 51 5.09 -3.99 -14.71
CA GLU A 51 5.94 -5.14 -14.38
C GLU A 51 5.20 -6.19 -13.55
N SER A 52 4.34 -5.74 -12.63
CA SER A 52 3.63 -6.61 -11.68
C SER A 52 2.14 -6.80 -12.00
N GLY A 53 1.56 -5.97 -12.87
CA GLY A 53 0.12 -5.94 -13.12
C GLY A 53 -0.63 -4.95 -12.21
N ASP A 54 -1.78 -4.45 -12.70
CA ASP A 54 -2.58 -3.42 -12.03
C ASP A 54 -3.08 -3.87 -10.65
N GLU A 55 -3.47 -5.14 -10.53
CA GLU A 55 -3.99 -5.70 -9.28
C GLU A 55 -2.95 -5.65 -8.16
N ILE A 56 -1.69 -5.95 -8.47
CA ILE A 56 -0.60 -5.93 -7.49
C ILE A 56 -0.27 -4.50 -7.09
N SER A 57 -0.16 -3.57 -8.05
CA SER A 57 0.05 -2.15 -7.74
C SER A 57 -1.07 -1.60 -6.85
N ARG A 58 -2.32 -1.99 -7.13
CA ARG A 58 -3.48 -1.62 -6.28
C ARG A 58 -3.42 -2.27 -4.90
N ALA A 59 -3.00 -3.51 -4.79
CA ALA A 59 -2.84 -4.19 -3.49
C ALA A 59 -1.76 -3.52 -2.64
N ALA A 60 -0.61 -3.21 -3.24
CA ALA A 60 0.46 -2.45 -2.59
C ALA A 60 -0.02 -1.09 -2.10
N LEU A 61 -0.77 -0.34 -2.95
CA LEU A 61 -1.37 0.92 -2.55
C LEU A 61 -2.29 0.76 -1.34
N ARG A 62 -3.21 -0.22 -1.37
CA ARG A 62 -4.16 -0.47 -0.27
C ARG A 62 -3.46 -0.72 1.06
N ILE A 63 -2.40 -1.53 1.04
CA ILE A 63 -1.59 -1.80 2.23
C ILE A 63 -0.94 -0.50 2.74
N ALA A 64 -0.39 0.32 1.84
CA ALA A 64 0.25 1.58 2.19
C ALA A 64 -0.73 2.63 2.77
N ILE A 65 -1.91 2.81 2.18
CA ILE A 65 -2.92 3.76 2.70
C ILE A 65 -3.47 3.30 4.06
N HIS A 66 -3.59 1.99 4.30
CA HIS A 66 -4.05 1.44 5.57
C HIS A 66 -2.98 1.43 6.67
N ALA A 67 -1.71 1.71 6.32
CA ALA A 67 -0.58 1.80 7.27
C ALA A 67 -0.58 3.12 8.08
N ALA A 68 -1.72 3.47 8.70
CA ALA A 68 -1.91 4.71 9.44
C ALA A 68 -0.92 4.89 10.61
N THR A 69 -0.41 3.79 11.17
CA THR A 69 0.60 3.81 12.25
C THR A 69 2.01 4.14 11.76
N ARG A 70 2.26 4.24 10.44
CA ARG A 70 3.59 4.43 9.84
C ARG A 70 3.63 5.61 8.85
N PRO A 71 3.47 6.87 9.31
CA PRO A 71 3.46 8.04 8.42
C PRO A 71 4.78 8.24 7.65
N ALA A 72 5.92 7.83 8.22
CA ALA A 72 7.21 7.88 7.53
C ALA A 72 7.27 6.92 6.32
N PHE A 73 6.73 5.71 6.48
CA PHE A 73 6.63 4.73 5.42
C PHE A 73 5.72 5.23 4.29
N GLN A 74 4.54 5.76 4.65
CA GLN A 74 3.61 6.35 3.69
C GLN A 74 4.25 7.45 2.83
N ARG A 75 5.02 8.35 3.44
CA ARG A 75 5.78 9.39 2.71
C ARG A 75 6.85 8.81 1.78
N ARG A 76 7.51 7.71 2.18
CA ARG A 76 8.48 7.00 1.35
C ARG A 76 7.79 6.40 0.11
N CYS A 77 6.66 5.72 0.30
CA CYS A 77 5.84 5.20 -0.80
C CYS A 77 5.41 6.32 -1.75
N LEU A 78 4.90 7.44 -1.22
CA LEU A 78 4.49 8.58 -2.05
C LEU A 78 5.64 9.13 -2.90
N THR A 79 6.86 9.20 -2.36
CA THR A 79 8.06 9.63 -3.11
C THR A 79 8.38 8.70 -4.28
N MET A 80 8.28 7.38 -4.05
CA MET A 80 8.51 6.37 -5.09
C MET A 80 7.41 6.43 -6.15
N MET A 81 6.14 6.52 -5.74
CA MET A 81 4.98 6.67 -6.62
C MET A 81 5.07 7.94 -7.47
N LYS A 82 5.49 9.09 -6.90
CA LYS A 82 5.74 10.33 -7.67
C LYS A 82 6.78 10.13 -8.76
N THR A 83 7.82 9.36 -8.46
CA THR A 83 8.88 9.07 -9.45
C THR A 83 8.37 8.19 -10.59
N ALA A 84 7.63 7.12 -10.26
CA ALA A 84 7.01 6.23 -11.24
C ALA A 84 5.91 6.93 -12.07
N ALA A 85 5.07 7.76 -11.44
CA ALA A 85 4.05 8.55 -12.11
C ALA A 85 4.66 9.55 -13.10
N ARG A 86 5.79 10.19 -12.74
CA ARG A 86 6.52 11.09 -13.66
C ARG A 86 7.10 10.36 -14.88
N ARG A 87 7.36 9.06 -14.76
CA ARG A 87 7.80 8.19 -15.87
C ARG A 87 6.62 7.63 -16.68
N GLY A 88 5.38 7.83 -16.23
CA GLY A 88 4.17 7.28 -16.86
C GLY A 88 3.92 5.81 -16.52
N GLU A 89 4.58 5.28 -15.49
CA GLU A 89 4.51 3.87 -15.09
C GLU A 89 3.42 3.61 -14.04
N LEU A 90 2.95 4.66 -13.37
CA LEU A 90 1.94 4.58 -12.32
C LEU A 90 0.81 5.59 -12.58
N PRO A 91 -0.47 5.17 -12.48
CA PRO A 91 -1.61 6.07 -12.65
C PRO A 91 -1.63 7.18 -11.58
N MET A 92 -1.92 8.41 -12.00
CA MET A 92 -2.00 9.57 -11.11
C MET A 92 -3.07 9.43 -10.03
N GLU A 93 -4.12 8.66 -10.28
CA GLU A 93 -5.18 8.34 -9.31
C GLU A 93 -4.59 7.68 -8.05
N GLN A 94 -3.72 6.69 -8.21
CA GLN A 94 -3.08 6.00 -7.09
C GLN A 94 -2.21 6.96 -6.25
N MET A 95 -1.47 7.85 -6.92
CA MET A 95 -0.67 8.88 -6.26
C MET A 95 -1.56 9.85 -5.47
N ALA A 96 -2.69 10.27 -6.04
CA ALA A 96 -3.63 11.19 -5.40
C ALA A 96 -4.29 10.58 -4.16
N GLU A 97 -4.67 9.29 -4.21
CA GLU A 97 -5.20 8.58 -3.04
C GLU A 97 -4.18 8.54 -1.89
N MET A 98 -2.93 8.22 -2.20
CA MET A 98 -1.86 8.17 -1.21
C MET A 98 -1.58 9.56 -0.60
N GLU A 99 -1.56 10.60 -1.43
CA GLU A 99 -1.38 11.98 -0.98
C GLU A 99 -2.54 12.44 -0.08
N GLY A 100 -3.77 12.06 -0.42
CA GLY A 100 -4.97 12.37 0.35
C GLY A 100 -4.91 11.81 1.77
N VAL A 101 -4.41 10.59 1.94
CA VAL A 101 -4.24 9.96 3.27
C VAL A 101 -3.16 10.65 4.09
N ILE A 102 -2.04 11.02 3.48
CA ILE A 102 -0.94 11.70 4.18
C ILE A 102 -1.34 13.14 4.58
N THR A 103 -2.11 13.82 3.75
CA THR A 103 -2.51 15.22 3.95
C THR A 103 -3.76 15.36 4.81
N GLY A 104 -4.68 14.39 4.75
CA GLY A 104 -5.95 14.39 5.50
C GLY A 104 -5.85 13.84 6.93
N GLY A 105 -4.71 13.29 7.35
CA GLY A 105 -4.48 12.72 8.68
C GLY A 105 -3.80 13.66 9.69
N GLN A 106 -3.95 14.99 9.56
CA GLN A 106 -3.40 16.00 10.49
C GLN A 106 -4.45 16.50 11.49
#